data_AF-A0A7V8BJH2-F1
#
_entry.id   AF-A0A7V8BJH2-F1
#
_cell.length_a   1.000
_cell.length_b   1.000
_cell.length_c   1.000
_cell.angle_alpha   90.00
_cell.angle_beta   90.00
_cell.angle_gamma   90.00
#
_symmetry.space_group_name_H-M   'P 1'
#
loop_
_entity.id
_entity.type
_entity.pdbx_description
1 polymer ?
#
loop_
_entity_poly.entity_id
_entity_poly.type
_entity_poly.pdbx_seq_one_letter_code
_entity_poly.pdbx_strand_id
1 'polypeptide(L)' 'MPCAAEAPRAISERPVRLAGGSALARALLRLARWRVAFDGLPARQGVVIVYPHTSNWDFVVGVLAKWSIGIPVHFWG' A
#
# COMPACT_ATOMS: atom_id res chain seq x y z
N MET A 1 20.05 -7.96 -35.98
CA MET A 1 20.42 -7.37 -34.67
C MET A 1 19.64 -8.10 -33.59
N PRO A 2 20.25 -8.84 -32.66
CA PRO A 2 19.50 -9.45 -31.57
C PRO A 2 19.01 -8.35 -30.62
N CYS A 3 17.71 -8.35 -30.33
CA CYS A 3 17.09 -7.52 -29.31
C CYS A 3 17.57 -8.03 -27.95
N ALA A 4 18.54 -7.37 -27.32
CA ALA A 4 18.95 -7.70 -25.97
C ALA A 4 17.75 -7.44 -25.05
N ALA A 5 17.25 -8.48 -24.37
CA ALA A 5 16.22 -8.32 -23.36
C ALA A 5 16.80 -7.43 -22.25
N GLU A 6 16.19 -6.27 -22.03
CA GLU A 6 16.50 -5.37 -20.91
C GLU A 6 16.45 -6.18 -19.60
N ALA A 7 17.56 -6.20 -18.86
CA ALA A 7 17.61 -6.92 -17.59
C ALA A 7 16.62 -6.29 -16.60
N PRO A 8 15.99 -7.09 -15.72
CA PRO A 8 15.05 -6.56 -14.73
C PRO A 8 15.73 -5.53 -13.83
N ARG A 9 15.26 -4.28 -13.88
CA ARG A 9 15.80 -3.16 -13.10
C ARG A 9 15.16 -3.14 -11.71
N ALA A 10 15.96 -3.34 -10.67
CA ALA A 10 15.49 -3.22 -9.29
C ALA A 10 15.23 -1.75 -8.95
N ILE A 11 14.01 -1.42 -8.49
CA ILE A 11 13.62 -0.07 -8.09
C ILE A 11 13.80 0.05 -6.57
N SER A 12 14.89 0.72 -6.14
CA SER A 12 15.19 0.93 -4.71
C SER A 12 14.59 2.23 -4.17
N GLU A 13 14.53 3.27 -5.02
CA GLU A 13 14.06 4.59 -4.62
C GLU A 13 12.55 4.60 -4.38
N ARG A 14 12.13 5.15 -3.23
CA ARG A 14 10.72 5.31 -2.85
C ARG A 14 10.44 6.75 -2.43
N PRO A 15 10.53 7.71 -3.38
CA PRO A 15 10.47 9.13 -3.06
C PRO A 15 9.07 9.58 -2.62
N VAL A 16 8.02 8.84 -2.99
CA VAL A 16 6.64 9.22 -2.69
C VAL A 16 6.28 8.79 -1.28
N ARG A 17 6.43 9.71 -0.33
CA ARG A 17 5.86 9.56 1.01
C ARG A 17 4.45 10.14 1.04
N LEU A 18 3.51 9.36 1.56
CA LEU A 18 2.17 9.83 1.85
C LEU A 18 2.16 10.37 3.27
N ALA A 19 1.93 11.68 3.42
CA ALA A 19 1.77 12.34 4.70
C ALA A 19 0.28 12.59 4.95
N GLY A 20 -0.22 12.29 6.16
CA GLY A 20 -1.61 12.59 6.53
C GLY A 20 -2.52 11.39 6.84
N GLY A 21 -1.98 10.19 7.08
CA GLY A 21 -2.81 9.06 7.51
C GLY A 21 -3.44 9.26 8.90
N SER A 22 -4.61 8.65 9.12
CA SER A 22 -5.41 8.76 10.35
C SER A 22 -4.74 8.12 11.56
N ALA A 23 -4.56 8.90 12.62
CA ALA A 23 -4.03 8.43 13.90
C ALA A 23 -4.95 7.41 14.58
N LEU A 24 -6.27 7.56 14.42
CA LEU A 24 -7.26 6.63 14.94
C LEU A 24 -7.15 5.26 14.26
N ALA A 25 -7.03 5.23 12.93
CA ALA A 25 -6.85 3.99 12.19
C ALA A 25 -5.56 3.27 12.60
N ARG A 26 -4.45 4.01 12.80
CA ARG A 26 -3.22 3.44 13.37
C ARG A 26 -3.41 2.91 14.78
N ALA A 27 -4.14 3.61 15.64
CA ALA A 27 -4.40 3.17 17.01
C ALA A 27 -5.21 1.87 17.04
N LEU A 28 -6.28 1.78 16.24
CA LEU A 28 -7.10 0.57 16.13
C LEU A 28 -6.30 -0.63 15.64
N LEU A 29 -5.47 -0.44 14.61
CA LEU A 29 -4.57 -1.50 14.13
C LEU A 29 -3.55 -1.90 15.21
N ARG A 30 -2.96 -0.94 15.92
CA ARG A 30 -2.02 -1.24 17.02
C ARG A 30 -2.67 -1.99 18.18
N LEU A 31 -3.91 -1.65 18.54
CA LEU A 31 -4.70 -2.37 19.55
C LEU A 31 -5.00 -3.79 19.11
N ALA A 32 -5.28 -3.99 17.82
CA ALA A 32 -5.40 -5.31 17.21
C ALA A 32 -4.05 -6.06 17.08
N ARG A 33 -2.93 -5.47 17.54
CA ARG A 33 -1.54 -5.97 17.44
C ARG A 33 -0.95 -5.95 16.03
N TRP A 34 -1.50 -5.13 15.13
CA TRP A 34 -1.03 -4.96 13.77
C TRP A 34 -0.13 -3.72 13.65
N ARG A 35 0.94 -3.83 12.88
CA ARG A 35 1.85 -2.72 12.56
C ARG A 35 1.86 -2.51 11.06
N VAL A 36 1.43 -1.33 10.62
CA VAL A 36 1.50 -0.95 9.21
C VAL A 36 2.90 -0.46 8.89
N ALA A 37 3.60 -1.20 8.03
CA ALA A 37 4.88 -0.81 7.48
C ALA A 37 4.65 -0.21 6.08
N PHE A 38 4.98 1.06 5.93
CA PHE A 38 4.87 1.76 4.65
C PHE A 38 6.10 2.64 4.44
N ASP A 39 6.92 2.27 3.46
CA ASP A 39 8.20 2.94 3.17
C ASP A 39 8.12 3.88 1.96
N GLY A 40 6.90 4.21 1.50
CA GLY A 40 6.67 5.02 0.31
C GLY A 40 6.48 4.21 -0.97
N LEU A 41 6.04 4.91 -2.02
CA LEU A 41 5.82 4.33 -3.35
C LEU A 41 7.01 4.65 -4.27
N PRO A 42 7.37 3.73 -5.19
CA PRO A 42 8.45 3.92 -6.15
C PRO A 42 8.15 5.02 -7.17
N ALA A 43 6.87 5.26 -7.46
CA ALA A 43 6.40 6.26 -8.41
C ALA A 43 5.06 6.86 -7.95
N ARG A 44 4.69 8.01 -8.55
CA ARG A 44 3.40 8.67 -8.29
C ARG A 44 2.20 7.95 -8.90
N GLN A 45 2.44 7.10 -9.90
CA GLN A 45 1.42 6.33 -10.61
C GLN A 45 1.86 4.87 -10.67
N GLY A 46 0.93 3.95 -10.43
CA GLY A 46 1.19 2.53 -10.44
C GLY A 46 -0.07 1.74 -10.12
N VAL A 47 -0.04 0.45 -10.44
CA VAL A 47 -1.12 -0.49 -10.12
C VAL A 47 -0.64 -1.39 -8.98
N VAL A 48 -1.40 -1.42 -7.89
CA VAL A 48 -1.17 -2.36 -6.79
C VAL A 48 -2.26 -3.42 -6.87
N ILE A 49 -1.86 -4.67 -7.07
CA ILE A 49 -2.76 -5.82 -7.08
C ILE A 49 -2.73 -6.43 -5.68
N VAL A 50 -3.90 -6.53 -5.05
CA VAL A 50 -4.07 -7.14 -3.73
C VAL A 50 -5.11 -8.24 -3.85
N TYR A 51 -4.78 -9.43 -3.36
CA TYR A 51 -5.69 -10.57 -3.32
C TYR A 51 -5.87 -11.00 -1.86
N PRO A 52 -7.06 -10.79 -1.26
CA PRO A 52 -7.34 -11.27 0.10
C PRO A 52 -7.47 -12.80 0.09
N HIS A 53 -6.85 -13.47 1.07
CA HIS A 53 -6.68 -14.92 1.07
C HIS A 53 -7.32 -15.63 2.28
N THR A 54 -7.78 -14.90 3.30
CA THR A 54 -8.08 -15.48 4.62
C THR A 54 -9.54 -15.35 5.03
N SER A 55 -10.18 -14.17 4.87
CA SER A 55 -11.61 -13.98 5.12
C SER A 55 -12.09 -12.60 4.68
N ASN A 56 -13.40 -12.34 4.75
CA ASN A 56 -13.97 -10.99 4.54
C ASN A 56 -13.34 -9.91 5.44
N TRP A 57 -12.74 -10.29 6.59
CA TRP A 57 -12.04 -9.36 7.47
C TRP A 57 -10.79 -8.73 6.84
N ASP A 58 -10.22 -9.35 5.80
CA ASP A 58 -9.10 -8.78 5.03
C ASP A 58 -9.48 -7.41 4.43
N PHE A 59 -10.76 -7.22 4.07
CA PHE A 59 -11.25 -5.95 3.56
C PHE A 59 -11.24 -4.86 4.63
N VAL A 60 -11.79 -5.14 5.82
CA VAL A 60 -11.86 -4.16 6.93
C VAL A 60 -10.47 -3.73 7.35
N VAL A 61 -9.57 -4.70 7.51
CA VAL A 61 -8.17 -4.47 7.83
C VAL A 61 -7.48 -3.66 6.72
N GLY A 62 -7.71 -3.99 5.46
CA GLY A 62 -7.18 -3.27 4.31
C GLY A 62 -7.63 -1.80 4.28
N VAL A 63 -8.90 -1.52 4.59
CA VAL A 63 -9.44 -0.16 4.70
C VAL A 63 -8.79 0.62 5.85
N LEU A 64 -8.63 0.00 7.03
CA LEU A 64 -7.91 0.62 8.14
C LEU A 64 -6.45 0.90 7.77
N ALA A 65 -5.78 -0.03 7.09
CA ALA A 65 -4.41 0.14 6.64
C ALA A 65 -4.29 1.30 5.64
N LYS A 66 -5.19 1.36 4.63
CA LYS A 66 -5.32 2.49 3.70
C LYS A 66 -5.42 3.82 4.44
N TRP A 67 -6.33 3.93 5.40
CA TRP A 67 -6.52 5.17 6.17
C TRP A 67 -5.31 5.49 7.06
N SER A 68 -4.65 4.48 7.61
CA SER A 68 -3.45 4.65 8.43
C SER A 68 -2.27 5.23 7.64
N ILE A 69 -2.19 4.91 6.34
CA ILE A 69 -1.19 5.41 5.38
C ILE A 69 -1.61 6.76 4.80
N GLY A 70 -2.93 6.99 4.65
CA GLY A 70 -3.48 8.22 4.06
C GLY A 70 -3.64 8.13 2.54
N ILE A 71 -3.85 6.93 1.98
CA ILE A 71 -4.07 6.75 0.55
C ILE A 71 -5.51 7.19 0.19
N PRO A 72 -5.69 8.17 -0.72
CA PRO A 72 -7.01 8.56 -1.21
C PRO A 72 -7.54 7.53 -2.22
N VAL A 73 -8.11 6.42 -1.72
CA VAL A 73 -8.79 5.43 -2.57
C VAL A 73 -10.25 5.84 -2.76
N HIS A 74 -10.66 5.92 -4.02
CA HIS A 74 -12.04 6.09 -4.46
C HIS A 74 -12.56 4.74 -4.92
N PHE A 75 -13.74 4.35 -4.45
CA PHE A 75 -14.42 3.16 -4.93
C PHE A 75 -15.36 3.59 -6.07
N TRP A 76 -15.22 2.95 -7.21
CA TRP A 76 -16.12 3.13 -8.35
C TRP A 76 -17.16 2.01 -8.23
N GLY A 77 -18.41 2.40 -8.07
CA GLY A 77 -19.57 1.52 -7.99
C GLY A 77 -20.32 1.45 -9.30
#